data_AF-A0A662K877-F1
#
_entry.id   AF-A0A662K877-F1
#
_cell.length_a   1.000
_cell.length_b   1.000
_cell.length_c   1.000
_cell.angle_alpha   90.00
_cell.angle_beta   90.00
_cell.angle_gamma   90.00
#
_symmetry.space_group_name_H-M   'P 1'
#
loop_
_entity.id
_entity.type
_entity.pdbx_description
1 polymer ?
#
loop_
_entity_poly.entity_id
_entity_poly.type
_entity_poly.pdbx_seq_one_letter_code
_entity_poly.pdbx_strand_id
1 'polypeptide(L)'
;LERVDLMLRTGEIDSRTHKSLVEDYEQELIRGLIELTRLRREAKDIRAKLRGLATKIRLGLERVSEYHSAVSATIKFTTRDVMVSLEGELLRAINSRMQSLEDTINDINIESEIYALVRVLGKISVNELGERVNEGLKEYLNDLSDKWALLKSEYMERISTLEEKISDVEMSLKENDVRFVIGEYDKITYEENRIKLERKLNSLRSEIEEIREKIDLIDARILKCFELLGGSS
;
A
#
# COMPACT_ATOMS: atom_id res chain seq x y z
N LEU A 1 14.30 2.33 16.99
CA LEU A 1 13.95 2.99 18.27
C LEU A 1 13.60 2.03 19.38
N GLU A 2 12.77 1.01 19.14
CA GLU A 2 12.50 -0.05 20.14
C GLU A 2 13.78 -0.67 20.72
N ARG A 3 14.82 -0.85 19.89
CA ARG A 3 16.12 -1.31 20.35
C ARG A 3 16.83 -0.31 21.27
N VAL A 4 16.72 0.99 21.00
CA VAL A 4 17.30 2.06 21.82
C VAL A 4 16.58 2.16 23.16
N ASP A 5 15.25 2.02 23.16
CA ASP A 5 14.43 1.95 24.37
C ASP A 5 14.74 0.69 25.21
N LEU A 6 14.96 -0.45 24.54
CA LEU A 6 15.41 -1.68 25.19
C LEU A 6 16.78 -1.50 25.86
N MET A 7 17.74 -0.85 25.18
CA MET A 7 19.07 -0.58 25.73
C MET A 7 19.03 0.33 26.96
N LEU A 8 18.09 1.28 27.02
CA LEU A 8 17.85 2.06 28.23
C LEU A 8 17.26 1.18 29.36
N ARG A 9 16.28 0.33 29.03
CA ARG A 9 15.64 -0.59 29.99
C ARG A 9 16.61 -1.64 30.55
N THR A 10 17.56 -2.10 29.73
CA THR A 10 18.60 -3.06 30.14
C THR A 10 19.79 -2.39 30.82
N GLY A 11 19.83 -1.05 30.87
CA GLY A 11 20.92 -0.29 31.47
C GLY A 11 22.21 -0.28 30.63
N GLU A 12 22.14 -0.70 29.36
CA GLU A 12 23.26 -0.65 28.41
C GLU A 12 23.66 0.79 28.07
N ILE A 13 22.71 1.73 28.14
CA ILE A 13 22.95 3.16 27.92
C ILE A 13 22.33 4.00 29.05
N ASP A 14 22.94 5.13 29.37
CA ASP A 14 22.39 6.09 30.31
C ASP A 14 21.30 6.96 29.67
N SER A 15 20.48 7.62 30.49
CA SER A 15 19.36 8.44 30.02
C SER A 15 19.77 9.61 29.11
N ARG A 16 20.98 10.16 29.27
CA ARG A 16 21.47 11.26 28.42
C ARG A 16 21.85 10.72 27.03
N THR A 17 22.56 9.59 26.99
CA THR A 17 22.91 8.90 25.74
C THR A 17 21.66 8.42 24.99
N HIS A 18 20.67 7.86 25.69
CA HIS A 18 19.38 7.51 25.11
C HIS A 18 18.70 8.73 24.46
N LYS A 19 18.59 9.83 25.19
CA LYS A 19 17.98 11.06 24.67
C LYS A 19 18.69 11.58 23.42
N SER A 20 20.02 11.61 23.42
CA SER A 20 20.81 12.02 22.26
C SER A 20 20.56 11.12 21.04
N LEU A 21 20.58 9.80 21.24
CA LEU A 21 20.36 8.84 20.15
C LEU A 21 18.94 8.92 19.57
N VAL A 22 17.95 9.15 20.43
CA VAL A 22 16.56 9.36 19.98
C VAL A 22 16.45 10.65 19.18
N GLU A 23 17.05 11.75 19.64
CA GLU A 23 17.06 13.03 18.92
C GLU A 23 17.75 12.90 17.55
N ASP A 24 18.92 12.26 17.48
CA ASP A 24 19.65 12.04 16.23
C ASP A 24 18.84 11.20 15.24
N TYR A 25 18.24 10.10 15.72
CA TYR A 25 17.38 9.25 14.88
C TYR A 25 16.14 9.99 14.40
N GLU A 26 15.53 10.80 15.26
CA GLU A 26 14.37 11.61 14.88
C GLU A 26 14.73 12.65 13.82
N GLN A 27 15.88 13.31 13.93
CA GLN A 27 16.35 14.24 12.89
C GLN A 27 16.60 13.55 11.55
N GLU A 28 17.23 12.37 11.57
CA GLU A 28 17.45 11.59 10.35
C GLU A 28 16.14 11.11 9.72
N LEU A 29 15.16 10.69 10.55
CA LEU A 29 13.83 10.33 10.07
C LEU A 29 13.11 11.52 9.40
N ILE A 30 13.19 12.70 10.02
CA ILE A 30 12.62 13.94 9.48
C ILE A 30 13.24 14.26 8.11
N ARG A 31 14.57 14.26 8.03
CA ARG A 31 15.30 14.54 6.78
C ARG A 31 14.95 13.51 5.71
N GLY A 32 14.96 12.23 6.07
CA GLY A 32 14.64 11.13 5.17
C GLY A 32 13.22 11.22 4.63
N LEU A 33 12.23 11.58 5.46
CA LEU A 33 10.85 11.71 5.02
C LEU A 33 10.66 12.91 4.07
N ILE A 34 11.24 14.07 4.40
CA ILE A 34 11.18 15.25 3.52
C ILE A 34 11.81 14.94 2.15
N GLU A 35 12.95 14.26 2.17
CA GLU A 35 13.64 13.85 0.95
C GLU A 35 12.82 12.81 0.15
N LEU A 36 12.20 11.84 0.83
CA LEU A 36 11.29 10.88 0.19
C LEU A 36 10.12 11.57 -0.49
N THR A 37 9.49 12.55 0.17
CA THR A 37 8.40 13.35 -0.39
C THR A 37 8.87 14.11 -1.63
N ARG A 38 10.08 14.72 -1.59
CA ARG A 38 10.68 15.40 -2.74
C ARG A 38 10.90 14.45 -3.91
N LEU A 39 11.54 13.31 -3.66
CA LEU A 39 11.84 12.30 -4.68
C LEU A 39 10.56 11.73 -5.32
N ARG A 40 9.51 11.49 -4.53
CA ARG A 40 8.21 11.05 -5.05
C ARG A 40 7.57 12.07 -5.98
N ARG A 41 7.64 13.36 -5.65
CA ARG A 41 7.14 14.43 -6.52
C ARG A 41 7.93 14.48 -7.84
N GLU A 42 9.25 14.41 -7.78
CA GLU A 42 10.10 14.37 -8.98
C GLU A 42 9.82 13.14 -9.85
N ALA A 43 9.61 11.98 -9.23
CA ALA A 43 9.24 10.76 -9.92
C ALA A 43 7.86 10.89 -10.62
N LYS A 44 6.87 11.51 -9.96
CA LYS A 44 5.57 11.81 -10.57
C LYS A 44 5.71 12.73 -11.78
N ASP A 45 6.56 13.76 -11.70
CA ASP A 45 6.81 14.68 -12.81
C ASP A 45 7.48 13.99 -14.00
N ILE A 46 8.49 13.15 -13.73
CA ILE A 46 9.15 12.32 -14.75
C ILE A 46 8.12 11.39 -15.40
N ARG A 47 7.28 10.73 -14.62
CA ARG A 47 6.21 9.86 -15.12
C ARG A 47 5.24 10.62 -16.02
N ALA A 48 4.82 11.82 -15.63
CA ALA A 48 3.93 12.65 -16.44
C ALA A 48 4.57 13.02 -17.79
N LYS A 49 5.87 13.37 -17.79
CA LYS A 49 6.63 13.62 -19.03
C LYS A 49 6.72 12.38 -19.91
N LEU A 50 7.04 11.22 -19.34
CA LEU A 50 7.09 9.94 -20.06
C LEU A 50 5.74 9.57 -20.67
N ARG A 51 4.65 9.75 -19.92
CA ARG A 51 3.28 9.53 -20.40
C ARG A 51 2.95 10.44 -21.58
N GLY A 52 3.32 11.72 -21.50
CA GLY A 52 3.16 12.67 -22.60
C GLY A 52 3.95 12.27 -23.86
N LEU A 53 5.18 11.75 -23.69
CA LEU A 53 5.97 11.22 -24.81
C LEU A 53 5.33 9.96 -25.41
N ALA A 54 4.87 9.03 -24.57
CA ALA A 54 4.18 7.83 -25.02
C ALA A 54 2.92 8.16 -25.83
N THR A 55 2.10 9.11 -25.36
CA THR A 55 0.91 9.57 -26.10
C THR A 55 1.28 10.17 -27.46
N LYS A 56 2.34 10.99 -27.53
CA LYS A 56 2.81 11.56 -28.81
C LYS A 56 3.24 10.48 -29.80
N ILE A 57 4.00 9.49 -29.35
CA ILE A 57 4.44 8.37 -30.20
C ILE A 57 3.24 7.55 -30.66
N ARG A 58 2.29 7.24 -29.75
CA ARG A 58 1.07 6.52 -30.09
C ARG A 58 0.22 7.23 -31.14
N LEU A 59 0.00 8.54 -30.99
CA LEU A 59 -0.72 9.34 -32.00
C LEU A 59 0.03 9.40 -33.33
N GLY A 60 1.37 9.41 -33.31
CA GLY A 60 2.20 9.29 -34.51
C GLY A 60 1.94 7.98 -35.25
N LEU A 61 1.95 6.87 -34.52
CA LEU A 61 1.67 5.52 -35.05
C LEU A 61 0.23 5.40 -35.60
N GLU A 62 -0.77 5.90 -34.87
CA GLU A 62 -2.17 5.87 -35.30
C GLU A 62 -2.36 6.65 -36.61
N ARG A 63 -1.79 7.87 -36.72
CA ARG A 63 -1.79 8.64 -37.97
C ARG A 63 -1.12 7.88 -39.12
N VAL A 64 0.04 7.28 -38.86
CA VAL A 64 0.77 6.48 -39.88
C VAL A 64 -0.08 5.30 -40.36
N SER A 65 -0.85 4.67 -39.47
CA SER A 65 -1.75 3.55 -39.82
C SER A 65 -2.98 3.99 -40.63
N GLU A 66 -3.58 5.14 -40.32
CA GLU A 66 -4.73 5.70 -41.06
C GLU A 66 -4.34 6.11 -42.49
N TYR A 67 -3.16 6.71 -42.68
CA TYR A 67 -2.62 7.00 -44.01
C TYR A 67 -2.38 5.73 -44.85
N HIS A 68 -2.13 4.58 -44.21
CA HIS A 68 -1.94 3.29 -44.89
C HIS A 68 -3.26 2.66 -45.34
N SER A 69 -4.37 2.81 -44.59
CA SER A 69 -5.67 2.29 -45.04
C SER A 69 -6.20 3.06 -46.26
N ALA A 70 -5.77 4.31 -46.44
CA ALA A 70 -6.17 5.17 -47.56
C ALA A 70 -5.30 5.02 -48.82
N VAL A 71 -4.07 4.52 -48.72
CA VAL A 71 -3.10 4.46 -49.83
C VAL A 71 -2.48 3.06 -49.93
N SER A 72 -3.08 2.18 -50.74
CA SER A 72 -2.51 0.85 -50.98
C SER A 72 -1.46 0.85 -52.10
N ALA A 73 -0.34 0.20 -51.79
CA ALA A 73 0.64 -0.48 -52.66
C ALA A 73 1.17 0.29 -53.88
N THR A 74 2.28 1.03 -53.75
CA THR A 74 3.46 0.69 -54.59
C THR A 74 4.85 1.14 -54.12
N ILE A 75 5.06 1.89 -53.02
CA ILE A 75 6.36 2.59 -52.85
C ILE A 75 6.97 2.44 -51.44
N LYS A 76 8.12 1.74 -51.38
CA LYS A 76 9.15 1.67 -50.32
C LYS A 76 8.69 1.22 -48.92
N PHE A 77 8.46 -0.09 -48.80
CA PHE A 77 8.06 -0.81 -47.58
C PHE A 77 9.13 -0.84 -46.45
N THR A 78 10.43 -0.85 -46.76
CA THR A 78 11.45 -1.27 -45.77
C THR A 78 11.84 -0.25 -44.71
N THR A 79 12.04 1.03 -45.06
CA THR A 79 12.49 2.05 -44.08
C THR A 79 11.37 2.43 -43.10
N ARG A 80 10.11 2.29 -43.51
CA ARG A 80 8.94 2.73 -42.75
C ARG A 80 8.45 1.66 -41.77
N ASP A 81 8.51 0.38 -42.14
CA ASP A 81 8.24 -0.73 -41.22
C ASP A 81 9.28 -0.78 -40.09
N VAL A 82 10.55 -0.50 -40.42
CA VAL A 82 11.61 -0.34 -39.42
C VAL A 82 11.31 0.82 -38.47
N MET A 83 10.79 1.95 -38.98
CA MET A 83 10.42 3.11 -38.17
C MET A 83 9.23 2.83 -37.24
N VAL A 84 8.18 2.17 -37.75
CA VAL A 84 7.02 1.71 -36.94
C VAL A 84 7.46 0.70 -35.87
N SER A 85 8.37 -0.23 -36.21
CA SER A 85 8.94 -1.19 -35.26
C SER A 85 9.75 -0.47 -34.18
N LEU A 86 10.59 0.51 -34.55
CA LEU A 86 11.41 1.28 -33.62
C LEU A 86 10.53 2.14 -32.69
N GLU A 87 9.50 2.79 -33.22
CA GLU A 87 8.52 3.55 -32.43
C GLU A 87 7.73 2.64 -31.46
N GLY A 88 7.40 1.42 -31.89
CA GLY A 88 6.79 0.40 -31.03
C GLY A 88 7.73 -0.13 -29.94
N GLU A 89 9.02 -0.31 -30.24
CA GLU A 89 10.05 -0.64 -29.24
C GLU A 89 10.28 0.48 -28.24
N LEU A 90 10.32 1.73 -28.70
CA LEU A 90 10.41 2.91 -27.84
C LEU A 90 9.20 3.03 -26.91
N LEU A 91 7.99 2.78 -27.40
CA LEU A 91 6.79 2.73 -26.56
C LEU A 91 6.88 1.66 -25.48
N ARG A 92 7.32 0.45 -25.84
CA ARG A 92 7.52 -0.65 -24.88
C ARG A 92 8.57 -0.30 -23.84
N ALA A 93 9.69 0.31 -24.26
CA ALA A 93 10.74 0.76 -23.34
C ALA A 93 10.24 1.86 -22.40
N ILE A 94 9.49 2.86 -22.90
CA ILE A 94 8.90 3.92 -22.07
C ILE A 94 7.92 3.32 -21.06
N ASN A 95 7.03 2.43 -21.49
CA ASN A 95 6.07 1.75 -20.61
C ASN A 95 6.78 0.91 -19.53
N SER A 96 7.81 0.16 -19.90
CA SER A 96 8.62 -0.60 -18.95
C SER A 96 9.28 0.31 -17.92
N ARG A 97 9.87 1.44 -18.34
CA ARG A 97 10.49 2.42 -17.42
C ARG A 97 9.47 3.08 -16.50
N MET A 98 8.28 3.40 -17.00
CA MET A 98 7.19 3.92 -16.16
C MET A 98 6.76 2.89 -15.11
N GLN A 99 6.63 1.61 -15.49
CA GLN A 99 6.29 0.55 -14.54
C GLN A 99 7.36 0.40 -13.46
N SER A 100 8.64 0.31 -13.82
CA SER A 100 9.73 0.21 -12.83
C SER A 100 9.77 1.40 -11.86
N LEU A 101 9.40 2.60 -12.34
CA LEU A 101 9.31 3.78 -11.48
C LEU A 101 8.13 3.67 -10.51
N GLU A 102 6.98 3.16 -10.95
CA GLU A 102 5.83 2.89 -10.07
C GLU A 102 6.15 1.83 -9.02
N ASP A 103 6.80 0.74 -9.43
CA ASP A 103 7.22 -0.32 -8.52
C ASP A 103 8.15 0.24 -7.43
N THR A 104 9.13 1.07 -7.81
CA THR A 104 10.07 1.70 -6.86
C THR A 104 9.36 2.69 -5.93
N ILE A 105 8.38 3.47 -6.42
CA ILE A 105 7.58 4.36 -5.58
C ILE A 105 6.75 3.57 -4.57
N ASN A 106 6.25 2.40 -4.97
CA ASN A 106 5.34 1.57 -4.20
C ASN A 106 6.04 0.50 -3.33
N ASP A 107 7.37 0.39 -3.41
CA ASP A 107 8.16 -0.62 -2.69
C ASP A 107 8.10 -0.45 -1.16
N ILE A 108 7.85 0.77 -0.69
CA ILE A 108 7.78 1.04 0.75
C ILE A 108 6.39 0.67 1.28
N ASN A 109 6.37 -0.15 2.34
CA ASN A 109 5.15 -0.53 3.05
C ASN A 109 4.43 0.71 3.61
N ILE A 110 3.17 0.88 3.21
CA ILE A 110 2.27 1.95 3.64
C ILE A 110 2.20 2.14 5.16
N GLU A 111 2.25 1.06 5.94
CA GLU A 111 2.20 1.13 7.40
C GLU A 111 3.41 1.84 7.98
N SER A 112 4.59 1.58 7.39
CA SER A 112 5.84 2.22 7.79
C SER A 112 5.85 3.69 7.37
N GLU A 113 5.31 4.00 6.19
CA GLU A 113 5.17 5.38 5.71
C GLU A 113 4.25 6.20 6.60
N ILE A 114 3.07 5.67 6.94
CA ILE A 114 2.10 6.35 7.81
C ILE A 114 2.68 6.50 9.22
N TYR A 115 3.35 5.47 9.75
CA TYR A 115 4.02 5.56 11.04
C TYR A 115 5.09 6.66 11.07
N ALA A 116 5.95 6.71 10.05
CA ALA A 116 6.97 7.73 9.92
C ALA A 116 6.35 9.13 9.82
N LEU A 117 5.29 9.27 9.03
CA LEU A 117 4.59 10.54 8.84
C LEU A 117 3.96 11.06 10.13
N VAL A 118 3.21 10.23 10.87
CA VAL A 118 2.64 10.61 12.18
C VAL A 118 3.73 11.09 13.12
N ARG A 119 4.88 10.39 13.13
CA ARG A 119 5.97 10.69 14.04
C ARG A 119 6.66 12.01 13.70
N VAL A 120 6.93 12.25 12.42
CA VAL A 120 7.53 13.50 11.93
C VAL A 120 6.60 14.69 12.18
N LEU A 121 5.32 14.56 11.82
CA LEU A 121 4.32 15.61 12.02
C LEU A 121 4.03 15.88 13.50
N GLY A 122 4.20 14.88 14.38
CA GLY A 122 4.07 15.07 15.82
C GLY A 122 5.23 15.84 16.46
N LYS A 123 6.32 16.08 15.73
CA LYS A 123 7.55 16.71 16.23
C LYS A 123 7.84 18.06 15.59
N ILE A 124 7.47 18.23 14.33
CA ILE A 124 7.69 19.48 13.60
C ILE A 124 6.40 20.28 13.59
N SER A 125 6.47 21.57 13.93
CA SER A 125 5.33 22.44 13.67
C SER A 125 5.24 22.69 12.17
N VAL A 126 4.05 22.53 11.59
CA VAL A 126 3.77 22.88 10.18
C VAL A 126 4.19 24.33 9.88
N ASN A 127 4.17 25.22 10.87
CA ASN A 127 4.59 26.62 10.74
C ASN A 127 6.11 26.80 10.59
N GLU A 128 6.91 25.82 11.02
CA GLU A 128 8.38 25.82 10.88
C GLU A 128 8.83 25.28 9.52
N LEU A 129 7.94 24.55 8.83
CA LEU A 129 8.19 24.02 7.49
C LEU A 129 7.80 25.07 6.45
N GLY A 130 8.65 25.26 5.44
CA GLY A 130 8.31 26.11 4.30
C GLY A 130 7.07 25.60 3.57
N GLU A 131 6.27 26.52 3.02
CA GLU A 131 4.99 26.24 2.35
C GLU A 131 5.07 25.09 1.33
N ARG A 132 6.12 25.08 0.50
CA ARG A 132 6.37 24.05 -0.51
C ARG A 132 6.57 22.64 0.06
N VAL A 133 7.13 22.54 1.27
CA VAL A 133 7.32 21.25 1.98
C VAL A 133 5.98 20.80 2.55
N ASN A 134 5.19 21.71 3.13
CA ASN A 134 3.86 21.41 3.65
C ASN A 134 2.91 20.93 2.55
N GLU A 135 2.90 21.59 1.39
CA GLU A 135 2.15 21.13 0.23
C GLU A 135 2.60 19.73 -0.22
N GLY A 136 3.92 19.47 -0.21
CA GLY A 136 4.46 18.14 -0.54
C GLY A 136 3.99 17.06 0.42
N LEU A 137 3.98 17.34 1.73
CA LEU A 137 3.51 16.41 2.75
C LEU A 137 2.00 16.18 2.65
N LYS A 138 1.21 17.20 2.29
CA LYS A 138 -0.23 17.06 2.04
C LYS A 138 -0.51 16.19 0.82
N GLU A 139 0.18 16.43 -0.30
CA GLU A 139 0.10 15.59 -1.49
C GLU A 139 0.48 14.14 -1.17
N TYR A 140 1.57 13.95 -0.43
CA TYR A 140 2.05 12.64 -0.03
C TYR A 140 1.05 11.91 0.89
N LEU A 141 0.44 12.60 1.86
CA LEU A 141 -0.59 12.03 2.71
C LEU A 141 -1.84 11.63 1.91
N ASN A 142 -2.26 12.45 0.94
CA ASN A 142 -3.38 12.11 0.07
C ASN A 142 -3.09 10.84 -0.75
N ASP A 143 -1.89 10.73 -1.33
CA ASP A 143 -1.49 9.50 -2.04
C ASP A 143 -1.52 8.27 -1.13
N LEU A 144 -1.04 8.41 0.11
CA LEU A 144 -1.08 7.33 1.09
C LEU A 144 -2.52 6.97 1.45
N SER A 145 -3.39 7.97 1.62
CA SER A 145 -4.80 7.76 1.90
C SER A 145 -5.50 7.01 0.76
N ASP A 146 -5.23 7.37 -0.48
CA ASP A 146 -5.79 6.70 -1.66
C ASP A 146 -5.31 5.25 -1.76
N LYS A 147 -4.01 5.01 -1.57
CA LYS A 147 -3.44 3.65 -1.52
C LYS A 147 -4.03 2.83 -0.38
N TRP A 148 -4.20 3.45 0.79
CA TRP A 148 -4.80 2.80 1.94
C TRP A 148 -6.25 2.42 1.67
N ALA A 149 -7.03 3.28 1.00
CA ALA A 149 -8.41 2.96 0.66
C ALA A 149 -8.51 1.69 -0.22
N LEU A 150 -7.58 1.50 -1.16
CA LEU A 150 -7.49 0.28 -1.97
C LEU A 150 -7.16 -0.94 -1.11
N LEU A 151 -6.12 -0.87 -0.29
CA LEU A 151 -5.72 -1.98 0.60
C LEU A 151 -6.80 -2.31 1.64
N LYS A 152 -7.47 -1.29 2.19
CA LYS A 152 -8.60 -1.45 3.09
C LYS A 152 -9.74 -2.20 2.42
N SER A 153 -10.02 -1.92 1.14
CA SER A 153 -11.02 -2.68 0.38
C SER A 153 -10.64 -4.16 0.28
N GLU A 154 -9.37 -4.49 0.03
CA GLU A 154 -8.89 -5.87 0.00
C GLU A 154 -9.03 -6.56 1.37
N TYR A 155 -8.72 -5.85 2.46
CA TYR A 155 -8.94 -6.38 3.81
C TYR A 155 -10.43 -6.63 4.12
N MET A 156 -11.32 -5.74 3.66
CA MET A 156 -12.77 -5.93 3.82
C MET A 156 -13.27 -7.14 3.03
N GLU A 157 -12.77 -7.36 1.82
CA GLU A 157 -13.07 -8.57 1.03
C GLU A 157 -12.57 -9.84 1.74
N ARG A 158 -11.37 -9.79 2.32
CA ARG A 158 -10.85 -10.89 3.15
C ARG A 158 -11.73 -11.16 4.37
N ILE A 159 -12.21 -10.13 5.07
CA ILE A 159 -13.15 -10.27 6.18
C ILE A 159 -14.43 -10.97 5.69
N SER A 160 -15.02 -10.52 4.58
CA SER A 160 -16.21 -11.16 4.00
C SER A 160 -15.98 -12.65 3.71
N THR A 161 -14.82 -13.00 3.15
CA THR A 161 -14.45 -14.39 2.87
C THR A 161 -14.28 -15.22 4.15
N LEU A 162 -13.78 -14.61 5.23
CA LEU A 162 -13.66 -15.27 6.54
C LEU A 162 -15.05 -15.45 7.19
N GLU A 163 -15.96 -14.48 7.03
CA GLU A 163 -17.34 -14.56 7.52
C GLU A 163 -18.12 -15.69 6.83
N GLU A 164 -17.94 -15.88 5.52
CA GLU A 164 -18.49 -17.04 4.79
C GLU A 164 -17.97 -18.36 5.37
N LYS A 165 -16.66 -18.46 5.62
CA LYS A 165 -16.06 -19.66 6.25
C LYS A 165 -16.58 -19.90 7.67
N ILE A 166 -16.89 -18.84 8.42
CA ILE A 166 -17.51 -18.96 9.75
C ILE A 166 -18.90 -19.58 9.60
N SER A 167 -19.72 -19.09 8.66
CA SER A 167 -21.04 -19.63 8.36
C SER A 167 -20.99 -21.14 8.03
N ASP A 168 -20.02 -21.56 7.20
CA ASP A 168 -19.81 -22.98 6.86
C ASP A 168 -19.47 -23.84 8.09
N VAL A 169 -18.62 -23.31 8.99
CA VAL A 169 -18.24 -24.00 10.23
C VAL A 169 -19.42 -24.07 11.20
N GLU A 170 -20.22 -23.01 11.30
CA GLU A 170 -21.44 -23.00 12.10
C GLU A 170 -22.49 -23.97 11.57
N MET A 171 -22.61 -24.13 10.25
CA MET A 171 -23.44 -25.16 9.63
C MET A 171 -22.93 -26.57 9.95
N SER A 172 -21.60 -26.77 9.89
CA SER A 172 -20.96 -28.05 10.24
C SER A 172 -21.15 -28.39 11.73
N LEU A 173 -21.16 -27.40 12.62
CA LEU A 173 -21.48 -27.60 14.04
C LEU A 173 -22.92 -28.07 14.23
N LYS A 174 -23.89 -27.43 13.57
CA LYS A 174 -25.30 -27.85 13.60
C LYS A 174 -25.49 -29.25 13.05
N GLU A 175 -24.80 -29.59 11.95
CA GLU A 175 -24.84 -30.93 11.40
C GLU A 175 -24.28 -31.97 12.38
N ASN A 176 -23.14 -31.66 13.04
CA ASN A 176 -22.56 -32.52 14.07
C ASN A 176 -23.54 -32.75 15.24
N ASP A 177 -24.26 -31.72 15.68
CA ASP A 177 -25.31 -31.83 16.69
C ASP A 177 -26.46 -32.73 16.23
N VAL A 178 -26.96 -32.54 14.99
CA VAL A 178 -28.06 -33.36 14.44
C VAL A 178 -27.65 -34.83 14.36
N ARG A 179 -26.46 -35.13 13.82
CA ARG A 179 -25.95 -36.51 13.68
C ARG A 179 -25.78 -37.21 15.04
N PHE A 180 -25.38 -36.47 16.07
CA PHE A 180 -25.36 -37.00 17.43
C PHE A 180 -26.77 -37.27 17.96
N VAL A 181 -27.71 -36.34 17.78
CA VAL A 181 -29.10 -36.48 18.26
C VAL A 181 -29.83 -37.66 17.62
N ILE A 182 -29.62 -37.91 16.33
CA ILE A 182 -30.22 -39.07 15.63
C ILE A 182 -29.48 -40.38 15.91
N GLY A 183 -28.41 -40.35 16.71
CA GLY A 183 -27.64 -41.52 17.12
C GLY A 183 -26.65 -42.05 16.08
N GLU A 184 -26.36 -41.29 15.03
CA GLU A 184 -25.31 -41.66 14.05
C GLU A 184 -23.90 -41.52 14.65
N TYR A 185 -23.70 -40.54 15.53
CA TYR A 185 -22.44 -40.35 16.25
C TYR A 185 -22.55 -40.80 17.70
N ASP A 186 -21.52 -41.49 18.19
CA ASP A 186 -21.33 -41.68 19.61
C ASP A 186 -20.81 -40.40 20.28
N LYS A 187 -20.80 -40.40 21.61
CA LYS A 187 -20.39 -39.24 22.41
C LYS A 187 -18.95 -38.80 22.11
N ILE A 188 -18.05 -39.76 21.88
CA ILE A 188 -16.63 -39.47 21.65
C ILE A 188 -16.48 -38.75 20.30
N THR A 189 -17.06 -39.31 19.25
CA THR A 189 -17.04 -38.75 17.88
C THR A 189 -17.66 -37.35 17.85
N TYR A 190 -18.79 -37.16 18.54
CA TYR A 190 -19.43 -35.86 18.67
C TYR A 190 -18.52 -34.81 19.32
N GLU A 191 -17.94 -35.14 20.48
CA GLU A 191 -17.09 -34.22 21.24
C GLU A 191 -15.79 -33.88 20.50
N GLU A 192 -15.15 -34.85 19.85
CA GLU A 192 -13.94 -34.62 19.05
C GLU A 192 -14.20 -33.66 17.88
N ASN A 193 -15.29 -33.89 17.14
CA ASN A 193 -15.70 -33.03 16.03
C ASN A 193 -16.06 -31.63 16.53
N ARG A 194 -16.81 -31.53 17.63
CA ARG A 194 -17.21 -30.23 18.21
C ARG A 194 -15.98 -29.41 18.59
N ILE A 195 -15.03 -29.99 19.32
CA ILE A 195 -13.80 -29.30 19.74
C ILE A 195 -13.01 -28.81 18.51
N LYS A 196 -12.89 -29.63 17.46
CA LYS A 196 -12.18 -29.26 16.24
C LYS A 196 -12.84 -28.09 15.53
N LEU A 197 -14.16 -28.11 15.39
CA LEU A 197 -14.95 -27.06 14.74
C LEU A 197 -14.94 -25.76 15.56
N GLU A 198 -15.09 -25.84 16.89
CA GLU A 198 -14.99 -24.68 17.79
C GLU A 198 -13.61 -24.02 17.73
N ARG A 199 -12.53 -24.80 17.70
CA ARG A 199 -11.17 -24.26 17.50
C ARG A 199 -11.02 -23.52 16.18
N LYS A 200 -11.54 -24.11 15.09
CA LYS A 200 -11.51 -23.48 13.77
C LYS A 200 -12.31 -22.17 13.76
N LEU A 201 -13.49 -22.16 14.38
CA LEU A 201 -14.34 -20.98 14.50
C LEU A 201 -13.65 -19.86 15.30
N ASN A 202 -13.01 -20.19 16.42
CA ASN A 202 -12.26 -19.22 17.21
C ASN A 202 -11.06 -18.65 16.44
N SER A 203 -10.33 -19.49 15.70
CA SER A 203 -9.22 -19.05 14.84
C SER A 203 -9.68 -18.06 13.77
N LEU A 204 -10.79 -18.34 13.08
CA LEU A 204 -11.33 -17.45 12.05
C LEU A 204 -11.78 -16.11 12.63
N ARG A 205 -12.43 -16.13 13.81
CA ARG A 205 -12.85 -14.91 14.52
C ARG A 205 -11.64 -14.07 14.96
N SER A 206 -10.59 -14.70 15.46
CA SER A 206 -9.33 -14.02 15.82
C SER A 206 -8.71 -13.33 14.62
N GLU A 207 -8.67 -14.01 13.46
CA GLU A 207 -8.11 -13.44 12.23
C GLU A 207 -8.90 -12.21 11.75
N ILE A 208 -10.24 -12.25 11.84
CA ILE A 208 -11.07 -11.07 11.53
C ILE A 208 -10.73 -9.90 12.46
N GLU A 209 -10.60 -10.17 13.76
CA GLU A 209 -10.31 -9.13 14.74
C GLU A 209 -8.94 -8.50 14.52
N GLU A 210 -7.91 -9.30 14.25
CA GLU A 210 -6.56 -8.81 13.91
C GLU A 210 -6.57 -7.88 12.68
N ILE A 211 -7.37 -8.22 11.65
CA ILE A 211 -7.52 -7.37 10.47
C ILE A 211 -8.23 -6.06 10.83
N ARG A 212 -9.28 -6.11 11.65
CA ARG A 212 -10.03 -4.92 12.08
C ARG A 212 -9.18 -3.97 12.91
N GLU A 213 -8.47 -4.49 13.92
CA GLU A 213 -7.55 -3.70 14.74
C GLU A 213 -6.48 -3.01 13.89
N LYS A 214 -5.97 -3.72 12.88
CA LYS A 214 -5.00 -3.15 11.93
C LYS A 214 -5.61 -2.02 11.10
N ILE A 215 -6.83 -2.19 10.59
CA ILE A 215 -7.54 -1.14 9.85
C ILE A 215 -7.71 0.09 10.72
N ASP A 216 -8.25 -0.08 11.93
CA ASP A 216 -8.55 1.01 12.85
C ASP A 216 -7.29 1.77 13.27
N LEU A 217 -6.18 1.05 13.52
CA LEU A 217 -4.89 1.66 13.85
C LEU A 217 -4.36 2.55 12.72
N ILE A 218 -4.47 2.08 11.47
CA ILE A 218 -3.97 2.83 10.31
C ILE A 218 -4.89 4.02 10.01
N ASP A 219 -6.21 3.84 10.05
CA ASP A 219 -7.20 4.92 9.90
C ASP A 219 -6.97 6.03 10.92
N ALA A 220 -6.80 5.68 12.20
CA ALA A 220 -6.54 6.64 13.26
C ALA A 220 -5.24 7.44 13.03
N ARG A 221 -4.20 6.77 12.50
CA ARG A 221 -2.92 7.41 12.16
C ARG A 221 -3.05 8.37 10.97
N ILE A 222 -3.76 7.97 9.91
CA ILE A 222 -4.03 8.82 8.75
C ILE A 222 -4.80 10.07 9.19
N LEU A 223 -5.86 9.88 9.97
CA LEU A 223 -6.67 10.99 10.49
C LEU A 223 -5.82 11.96 11.33
N LYS A 224 -4.97 11.43 12.21
CA LYS A 224 -4.01 12.23 12.97
C LYS A 224 -3.03 12.99 12.08
N CYS A 225 -2.55 12.42 10.99
CA CYS A 225 -1.71 13.14 10.02
C CYS A 225 -2.47 14.31 9.37
N PHE A 226 -3.74 14.10 9.02
CA PHE A 226 -4.58 15.18 8.47
C PHE A 226 -4.81 16.30 9.47
N GLU A 227 -5.06 15.97 10.74
CA GLU A 227 -5.19 16.97 11.82
C GLU A 227 -3.90 17.80 11.98
N LEU A 228 -2.75 17.11 11.99
CA LEU A 228 -1.46 17.77 12.16
C LEU A 228 -1.11 18.67 10.97
N LEU A 229 -1.45 18.28 9.72
CA LEU A 229 -1.18 19.05 8.50
C LEU A 229 -2.25 20.10 8.17
N GLY A 230 -3.49 19.90 8.60
CA GLY A 230 -4.61 20.82 8.42
C GLY A 230 -4.53 22.04 9.34
N GLY A 231 -3.70 21.95 10.38
CA GLY A 231 -3.69 22.90 11.49
C GLY A 231 -4.86 22.58 12.42
N SER A 232 -4.58 22.50 13.72
CA SER A 232 -5.64 22.63 14.72
C SER A 232 -6.22 24.04 14.58
N SER A 233 -7.31 24.17 13.84
CA SER A 233 -8.21 25.33 13.90
C SER A 233 -8.95 25.32 15.22
#